data_AF-A0AAC9LPN6-F1
#
_entry.id   AF-A0AAC9LPN6-F1
#
_cell.length_a   1.000
_cell.length_b   1.000
_cell.length_c   1.000
_cell.angle_alpha   90.00
_cell.angle_beta   90.00
_cell.angle_gamma   90.00
#
_symmetry.space_group_name_H-M   'P 1'
#
loop_
_entity.id
_entity.type
_entity.pdbx_description
1 polymer ?
#
loop_
_entity_poly.entity_id
_entity_poly.type
_entity_poly.pdbx_seq_one_letter_code
_entity_poly.pdbx_strand_id
1 'polypeptide(L)'
;MNRILKVGIITTILIYCCGLTYAYYSNNKFKEQVAFYDKDNNGIIDNKEINESSIAIVKQMSKRKTTEQAVVMLIPVALIFGLFAAGATFLLKKMKRIDREEINYQK
;
A
#
# COMPACT_ATOMS: atom_id res chain seq x y z
N MET A 1 8.69 -24.94 -7.33
CA MET A 1 8.10 -24.11 -6.23
C MET A 1 6.65 -24.49 -6.02
N ASN A 2 6.19 -24.71 -4.78
CA ASN A 2 4.79 -25.04 -4.46
C ASN A 2 3.85 -23.94 -4.98
N ARG A 3 2.71 -24.30 -5.58
CA ARG A 3 1.72 -23.32 -6.11
C ARG A 3 1.27 -22.32 -5.04
N ILE A 4 1.12 -22.76 -3.80
CA ILE A 4 0.74 -21.91 -2.66
C ILE A 4 1.79 -20.82 -2.41
N LEU A 5 3.07 -21.21 -2.35
CA LEU A 5 4.18 -20.27 -2.17
C LEU A 5 4.27 -19.28 -3.35
N LYS A 6 4.02 -19.77 -4.58
CA LYS A 6 4.01 -18.93 -5.78
C LYS A 6 2.94 -17.84 -5.71
N VAL A 7 1.72 -18.18 -5.29
CA VAL A 7 0.64 -17.19 -5.11
C VAL A 7 1.05 -16.15 -4.05
N GLY A 8 1.55 -16.60 -2.89
CA GLY A 8 1.98 -15.68 -1.83
C GLY A 8 3.06 -14.69 -2.29
N ILE A 9 4.11 -15.17 -2.97
CA ILE A 9 5.20 -14.31 -3.47
C ILE A 9 4.68 -13.30 -4.50
N ILE A 10 3.84 -13.73 -5.46
CA ILE A 10 3.27 -12.85 -6.48
C ILE A 10 2.42 -11.76 -5.81
N THR A 11 1.59 -12.13 -4.84
CA THR A 11 0.77 -11.17 -4.10
C THR A 11 1.62 -10.16 -3.32
N THR A 12 2.69 -10.60 -2.66
CA THR A 12 3.65 -9.69 -2.00
C THR A 12 4.19 -8.66 -2.98
N ILE A 13 4.70 -9.11 -4.13
CA ILE A 13 5.31 -8.22 -5.14
C ILE A 13 4.27 -7.23 -5.66
N LEU A 14 3.07 -7.70 -6.00
CA LEU A 14 2.00 -6.83 -6.50
C LEU A 14 1.61 -5.74 -5.50
N ILE A 15 1.42 -6.11 -4.23
CA ILE A 15 1.01 -5.16 -3.19
C ILE A 15 2.13 -4.16 -2.90
N TYR A 16 3.37 -4.63 -2.88
CA TYR A 16 4.53 -3.77 -2.73
C TYR A 16 4.65 -2.74 -3.87
N CYS A 17 4.57 -3.20 -5.12
CA CYS A 17 4.61 -2.32 -6.29
C CYS A 17 3.47 -1.32 -6.30
N CYS A 18 2.22 -1.77 -6.09
CA CYS A 18 1.05 -0.88 -6.03
C CYS A 18 1.18 0.15 -4.91
N GLY A 19 1.66 -0.27 -3.72
CA GLY A 19 1.88 0.63 -2.59
C GLY A 19 2.94 1.70 -2.89
N LEU A 20 4.04 1.32 -3.56
CA LEU A 20 5.09 2.25 -3.96
C LEU A 20 4.58 3.25 -5.00
N THR A 21 3.89 2.77 -6.03
CA THR A 21 3.32 3.64 -7.07
C THR A 21 2.33 4.63 -6.46
N TYR A 22 1.49 4.17 -5.54
CA TYR A 22 0.57 5.04 -4.81
C TYR A 22 1.31 6.09 -3.97
N ALA A 23 2.33 5.68 -3.20
CA ALA A 23 3.13 6.59 -2.40
C ALA A 23 3.81 7.67 -3.25
N TYR A 24 4.38 7.27 -4.40
CA TYR A 24 4.98 8.19 -5.36
C TYR A 24 3.97 9.19 -5.92
N TYR A 25 2.84 8.70 -6.44
CA TYR A 25 1.79 9.55 -7.00
C TYR A 25 1.22 10.52 -5.96
N SER A 26 0.92 10.02 -4.76
CA SER A 26 0.36 10.80 -3.67
C SER A 26 1.33 11.91 -3.23
N ASN A 27 2.64 11.61 -3.15
CA ASN A 27 3.65 12.61 -2.80
C ASN A 27 3.84 13.66 -3.89
N ASN A 28 3.78 13.30 -5.17
CA ASN A 28 3.82 14.29 -6.26
C ASN A 28 2.59 15.20 -6.23
N LYS A 29 1.38 14.64 -6.07
CA LYS A 29 0.16 15.45 -5.93
C LYS A 29 0.20 16.38 -4.72
N PHE A 30 0.80 15.94 -3.63
CA PHE A 30 1.00 16.79 -2.47
C PHE A 30 1.99 17.92 -2.74
N LYS A 31 3.09 17.65 -3.44
CA LYS A 31 4.04 18.70 -3.86
C LYS A 31 3.38 19.74 -4.77
N GLU A 32 2.52 19.33 -5.69
CA GLU A 32 1.74 20.26 -6.52
C GLU A 32 0.85 21.18 -5.66
N GLN A 33 0.21 20.64 -4.62
CA GLN A 33 -0.59 21.45 -3.68
C GLN A 33 0.26 22.41 -2.86
N VAL A 34 1.46 21.98 -2.45
CA VAL A 34 2.41 22.82 -1.72
C VAL A 34 2.88 23.98 -2.59
N ALA A 35 3.28 23.69 -3.83
CA ALA A 35 3.73 24.68 -4.81
C ALA A 35 2.68 25.75 -5.16
N PHE A 36 1.39 25.47 -4.93
CA PHE A 36 0.33 26.46 -5.11
C PHE A 36 0.37 27.57 -4.05
N TYR A 37 0.79 27.24 -2.82
CA TYR A 37 0.81 28.17 -1.69
C TYR A 37 2.21 28.72 -1.38
N ASP A 38 3.24 27.96 -1.72
CA ASP A 38 4.66 28.31 -1.65
C ASP A 38 4.98 29.36 -2.74
N LYS A 39 5.07 30.63 -2.33
CA LYS A 39 5.27 31.78 -3.22
C LYS A 39 6.75 32.00 -3.52
N ASP A 40 7.63 31.66 -2.59
CA ASP A 40 9.08 31.83 -2.73
C ASP A 40 9.77 30.59 -3.35
N ASN A 41 9.02 29.52 -3.60
CA ASN A 41 9.46 28.24 -4.18
C ASN A 41 10.57 27.56 -3.36
N ASN A 42 10.57 27.72 -2.04
CA ASN A 42 11.52 27.09 -1.15
C ASN A 42 11.16 25.61 -0.82
N GLY A 43 10.01 25.13 -1.26
CA GLY A 43 9.50 23.77 -1.09
C GLY A 43 8.70 23.52 0.19
N ILE A 44 8.46 24.56 1.00
CA ILE A 44 7.67 24.52 2.24
C ILE A 44 6.71 25.71 2.27
N ILE A 45 5.60 25.57 3.01
CA ILE A 45 4.70 26.71 3.26
C ILE A 45 5.11 27.30 4.61
N ASP A 46 5.73 28.48 4.58
CA ASP A 46 6.21 29.15 5.78
C ASP A 46 5.11 29.95 6.50
N ASN A 47 5.40 30.47 7.70
CA ASN A 47 4.40 31.25 8.48
C ASN A 47 3.92 32.54 7.78
N LYS A 48 4.61 33.02 6.74
CA LYS A 48 4.22 34.18 5.94
C LYS A 48 3.29 33.79 4.78
N GLU A 49 3.32 32.53 4.38
CA GLU A 49 2.51 31.93 3.31
C GLU A 49 1.27 31.19 3.82
N ILE A 50 1.23 30.90 5.12
CA ILE A 50 0.06 30.32 5.77
C ILE A 50 -1.15 31.26 5.67
N ASN A 51 -2.25 30.71 5.15
CA ASN A 51 -3.58 31.31 5.14
C ASN A 51 -4.61 30.26 5.62
N GLU A 52 -5.86 30.67 5.83
CA GLU A 52 -6.90 29.75 6.33
C GLU A 52 -7.07 28.48 5.46
N SER A 53 -6.82 28.58 4.16
CA SER A 53 -6.93 27.47 3.21
C SER A 53 -5.71 26.54 3.21
N SER A 54 -4.53 27.01 3.61
CA SER A 54 -3.29 26.22 3.59
C SER A 54 -2.94 25.54 4.92
N ILE A 55 -3.61 25.91 6.03
CA ILE A 55 -3.42 25.28 7.36
C ILE A 55 -3.58 23.75 7.30
N ALA A 56 -4.58 23.27 6.57
CA ALA A 56 -4.82 21.83 6.42
C ALA A 56 -3.65 21.12 5.71
N ILE A 57 -3.06 21.77 4.71
CA ILE A 57 -1.93 21.24 3.93
C ILE A 57 -0.66 21.27 4.77
N VAL A 58 -0.38 22.34 5.51
CA VAL A 58 0.77 22.45 6.43
C VAL A 58 0.71 21.37 7.50
N LYS A 59 -0.47 21.15 8.08
CA LYS A 59 -0.68 20.08 9.07
C LYS A 59 -0.51 18.68 8.48
N GLN A 60 -0.83 18.49 7.21
CA GLN A 60 -0.54 17.23 6.51
C GLN A 60 0.95 17.10 6.21
N MET A 61 1.64 18.18 5.80
CA MET A 61 3.06 18.21 5.48
C MET A 61 3.91 17.71 6.65
N SER A 62 3.62 18.15 7.87
CA SER A 62 4.35 17.73 9.08
C SER A 62 4.17 16.25 9.45
N LYS A 63 3.08 15.62 9.01
CA LYS A 63 2.76 14.21 9.29
C LYS A 63 3.12 13.27 8.15
N ARG A 64 3.39 13.81 6.97
CA ARG A 64 3.53 13.03 5.75
C ARG A 64 4.91 12.38 5.70
N LYS A 65 4.92 11.07 5.40
CA LYS A 65 6.16 10.32 5.20
C LYS A 65 6.66 10.47 3.77
N THR A 66 7.98 10.50 3.60
CA THR A 66 8.61 10.53 2.28
C THR A 66 8.44 9.20 1.56
N THR A 67 8.63 9.21 0.24
CA THR A 67 8.59 7.99 -0.57
C THR A 67 9.63 6.96 -0.10
N GLU A 68 10.80 7.42 0.36
CA GLU A 68 11.86 6.56 0.91
C GLU A 68 11.42 5.85 2.20
N GLN A 69 10.72 6.55 3.08
CA GLN A 69 10.15 5.92 4.28
C GLN A 69 9.03 4.94 3.93
N ALA A 70 8.28 5.20 2.86
CA ALA A 70 7.25 4.29 2.37
C ALA A 70 7.84 2.98 1.83
N VAL A 71 9.00 3.02 1.15
CA VAL A 71 9.74 1.82 0.69
C VAL A 71 9.95 0.84 1.83
N VAL A 72 10.49 1.32 2.96
CA VAL A 72 10.80 0.46 4.10
C VAL A 72 9.52 -0.02 4.79
N MET A 73 8.54 0.87 4.98
CA MET A 73 7.29 0.55 5.67
C MET A 73 6.41 -0.45 4.89
N LEU A 74 6.48 -0.44 3.56
CA LEU A 74 5.67 -1.34 2.72
C LEU A 74 6.16 -2.79 2.73
N ILE A 75 7.43 -3.04 3.07
CA ILE A 75 7.99 -4.41 3.13
C ILE A 75 7.18 -5.31 4.08
N PRO A 76 7.01 -4.98 5.39
CA PRO A 76 6.25 -5.83 6.29
C PRO A 76 4.77 -5.94 5.89
N VAL A 77 4.18 -4.86 5.37
CA VAL A 77 2.78 -4.87 4.92
C VAL A 77 2.59 -5.85 3.77
N ALA A 78 3.43 -5.75 2.74
CA ALA A 78 3.37 -6.64 1.58
C ALA A 78 3.58 -8.11 1.97
N LEU A 79 4.51 -8.40 2.90
CA LEU A 79 4.75 -9.75 3.40
C LEU A 79 3.52 -10.33 4.12
N ILE A 80 2.84 -9.55 4.96
CA ILE A 80 1.62 -9.99 5.66
C ILE A 80 0.55 -10.41 4.65
N PHE A 81 0.31 -9.60 3.62
CA PHE A 81 -0.67 -9.94 2.60
C PHE A 81 -0.25 -11.15 1.75
N GLY A 82 1.04 -11.31 1.46
CA GLY A 82 1.56 -12.51 0.79
C GLY A 82 1.34 -13.78 1.60
N LEU A 83 1.63 -13.73 2.90
CA LEU A 83 1.38 -14.85 3.83
C LEU A 83 -0.11 -15.17 3.93
N PHE A 84 -0.95 -14.13 4.01
CA PHE A 84 -2.40 -14.28 4.03
C PHE A 84 -2.91 -14.97 2.75
N ALA A 85 -2.45 -14.52 1.57
CA ALA A 85 -2.84 -15.12 0.29
C ALA A 85 -2.36 -16.58 0.16
N ALA A 86 -1.18 -16.90 0.67
CA ALA A 86 -0.69 -18.28 0.73
C ALA A 86 -1.59 -19.15 1.64
N GLY A 87 -1.93 -18.65 2.83
CA GLY A 87 -2.83 -19.34 3.77
C GLY A 87 -4.21 -19.59 3.16
N ALA A 88 -4.82 -18.56 2.56
CA ALA A 88 -6.10 -18.68 1.86
C ALA A 88 -6.04 -19.72 0.73
N THR A 89 -4.97 -19.70 -0.08
CA THR A 89 -4.79 -20.68 -1.17
C THR A 89 -4.68 -22.11 -0.64
N PHE A 90 -4.00 -22.32 0.49
CA PHE A 90 -3.91 -23.63 1.13
C PHE A 90 -5.28 -24.12 1.60
N LEU A 91 -6.05 -23.27 2.28
CA LEU A 91 -7.38 -23.62 2.78
C LEU A 91 -8.34 -23.94 1.64
N LEU A 92 -8.39 -23.11 0.60
CA LEU A 92 -9.23 -23.36 -0.58
C LEU A 92 -8.87 -24.67 -1.29
N LYS A 93 -7.57 -24.99 -1.38
CA LYS A 93 -7.12 -26.28 -1.93
C LYS A 93 -7.61 -27.45 -1.07
N LYS A 94 -7.57 -27.31 0.27
CA LYS A 94 -8.04 -28.34 1.20
C LYS A 94 -9.55 -28.53 1.09
N MET A 95 -10.33 -27.44 1.07
CA MET A 95 -11.79 -27.49 0.87
C MET A 95 -12.15 -28.19 -0.43
N LYS A 96 -11.50 -27.84 -1.55
CA LYS A 96 -11.74 -28.47 -2.85
C LYS A 96 -11.35 -29.96 -2.90
N ARG A 97 -10.51 -30.43 -1.99
CA ARG A 97 -10.17 -31.86 -1.88
C ARG A 97 -11.28 -32.61 -1.15
N ILE A 98 -11.71 -32.11 0.00
CA ILE A 98 -12.82 -32.66 0.79
C ILE A 98 -14.08 -32.76 -0.07
N ASP A 99 -14.41 -31.67 -0.77
CA ASP A 99 -15.57 -31.58 -1.67
C ASP A 99 -15.60 -32.66 -2.76
N ARG A 100 -14.43 -33.05 -3.30
CA ARG A 100 -14.32 -34.03 -4.39
C ARG A 100 -14.16 -35.47 -3.94
N GLU A 101 -13.53 -35.70 -2.80
CA GLU A 101 -13.10 -37.04 -2.36
C GLU A 101 -13.95 -37.57 -1.20
N GLU A 102 -14.54 -36.69 -0.39
CA GLU A 102 -15.15 -37.06 0.91
C GLU A 102 -16.66 -36.78 0.97
N ILE A 103 -17.18 -35.83 0.18
CA ILE A 103 -18.62 -35.51 0.15
C ILE A 103 -19.32 -36.37 -0.90
N ASN A 104 -20.15 -37.32 -0.45
CA ASN A 104 -21.04 -38.08 -1.32
C ASN A 104 -22.40 -37.36 -1.44
N TYR A 105 -22.62 -36.69 -2.58
CA TYR A 105 -23.87 -35.97 -2.89
C TYR A 105 -25.05 -36.89 -3.25
N GLN A 106 -24.86 -38.21 -3.29
CA GLN A 106 -25.90 -39.18 -3.65
C GLN A 106 -26.60 -39.82 -2.43
N LYS A 107 -26.45 -39.25 -1.23
CA LYS A 107 -27.17 -39.66 -0.02
C LYS A 107 -28.35 -38.73 0.27
#